data_AF-A0A1H0Y3U2-F1
#
_entry.id   AF-A0A1H0Y3U2-F1
#
_cell.length_a   1.000
_cell.length_b   1.000
_cell.length_c   1.000
_cell.angle_alpha   90.00
_cell.angle_beta   90.00
_cell.angle_gamma   90.00
#
_symmetry.space_group_name_H-M   'P 1'
#
loop_
_entity.id
_entity.type
_entity.pdbx_description
1 polymer ?
#
loop_
_entity_poly.entity_id
_entity_poly.type
_entity_poly.pdbx_seq_one_letter_code
_entity_poly.pdbx_strand_id
1 'polypeptide(L)'
;MSFKSLNLINPIIRAVTEAGYSKPTEIQYAAIPHILMGKDIIGFSPEGSGKTAAFAMPILQLLKKNTPQHNEIRTLILTPTRELVVQIEENIKVYSKYLPLSQLSLFDESSSQGSQFADLRKRVDVLIATPGRLLQLTNQRHIDLSKLEILVLDDADKLLEMGFAEDVKKIMKMVSPKRQTLFFSTTMPVDIRKFAEPLLNNPVEIISSTETNQQSVYFAKKKETAGFKIPVTKPIKTFQYTI
;
A
#
# COMPACT_ATOMS: atom_id res chain seq x y z
N MET A 1 3.26 20.65 5.77
CA MET A 1 3.63 19.87 4.56
C MET A 1 2.47 19.95 3.57
N SER A 2 2.73 20.10 2.27
CA SER A 2 1.69 20.24 1.22
C SER A 2 1.92 19.21 0.11
N PHE A 3 0.86 18.74 -0.56
CA PHE A 3 0.99 17.82 -1.71
C PHE A 3 1.83 18.42 -2.85
N LYS A 4 1.86 19.75 -2.97
CA LYS A 4 2.69 20.44 -3.98
C LYS A 4 4.19 20.20 -3.79
N SER A 5 4.66 19.89 -2.58
CA SER A 5 6.07 19.61 -2.33
C SER A 5 6.49 18.17 -2.65
N LEU A 6 5.57 17.30 -3.10
CA LEU A 6 5.82 15.88 -3.36
C LEU A 6 6.12 15.59 -4.84
N ASN A 7 6.32 16.62 -5.67
CA ASN A 7 6.53 16.50 -7.11
C ASN A 7 5.43 15.69 -7.83
N LEU A 8 4.20 15.76 -7.31
CA LEU A 8 3.02 15.18 -7.95
C LEU A 8 2.47 16.09 -9.05
N ILE A 9 1.93 15.51 -10.12
CA ILE A 9 1.30 16.23 -11.22
C ILE A 9 -0.04 16.82 -10.79
N ASN A 10 -0.39 17.96 -11.41
CA ASN A 10 -1.62 18.70 -11.11
C ASN A 10 -2.92 17.86 -11.16
N PRO A 11 -3.13 16.92 -12.12
CA PRO A 11 -4.31 16.06 -12.12
C PRO A 11 -4.52 15.27 -10.82
N ILE A 12 -3.44 14.74 -10.24
CA ILE A 12 -3.49 13.97 -9.00
C ILE A 12 -3.73 14.89 -7.80
N ILE A 13 -3.00 16.01 -7.72
CA ILE A 13 -3.18 17.00 -6.66
C ILE A 13 -4.63 17.51 -6.64
N ARG A 14 -5.20 17.79 -7.82
CA ARG A 14 -6.60 18.19 -7.97
C ARG A 14 -7.55 17.11 -7.45
N ALA A 15 -7.36 15.87 -7.88
CA ALA A 15 -8.20 14.75 -7.47
C ALA A 15 -8.22 14.54 -5.95
N VAL A 16 -7.06 14.53 -5.29
CA VAL A 16 -7.00 14.34 -3.84
C VAL A 16 -7.54 15.54 -3.07
N THR A 17 -7.34 16.76 -3.57
CA THR A 17 -7.88 17.98 -2.94
C THR A 17 -9.42 17.99 -3.00
N GLU A 18 -10.00 17.61 -4.14
CA GLU A 18 -11.47 17.46 -4.30
C GLU A 18 -12.04 16.35 -3.41
N ALA A 19 -11.25 15.30 -3.15
CA ALA A 19 -11.62 14.22 -2.24
C ALA A 19 -11.43 14.57 -0.74
N GLY A 20 -11.00 15.80 -0.43
CA GLY A 20 -10.87 16.30 0.95
C GLY A 20 -9.50 16.07 1.60
N TYR A 21 -8.49 15.63 0.85
CA TYR A 21 -7.12 15.47 1.39
C TYR A 21 -6.48 16.85 1.56
N SER A 22 -6.21 17.24 2.81
CA SER A 22 -5.68 18.57 3.14
C SER A 22 -4.15 18.64 3.11
N LYS A 23 -3.48 17.63 3.68
CA LYS A 23 -2.01 17.53 3.75
C LYS A 23 -1.58 16.06 3.61
N PRO A 24 -0.38 15.79 3.07
CA PRO A 24 0.15 14.44 3.04
C PRO A 24 0.42 13.92 4.45
N THR A 25 0.19 12.62 4.65
CA THR A 25 0.61 11.91 5.86
C THR A 25 2.14 11.69 5.85
N GLU A 26 2.72 11.29 6.97
CA GLU A 26 4.16 11.06 7.08
C GLU A 26 4.66 9.99 6.09
N ILE A 27 3.96 8.85 6.01
CA ILE A 27 4.29 7.78 5.07
C ILE A 27 4.19 8.26 3.62
N GLN A 28 3.22 9.11 3.28
CA GLN A 28 3.09 9.71 1.95
C GLN A 28 4.26 10.67 1.67
N TYR A 29 4.59 11.53 2.62
CA TYR A 29 5.68 12.48 2.47
C TYR A 29 7.04 11.78 2.28
N ALA A 30 7.28 10.72 3.05
CA ALA A 30 8.52 9.94 2.98
C ALA A 30 8.59 9.07 1.72
N ALA A 31 7.51 8.36 1.36
CA ALA A 31 7.58 7.36 0.29
C ALA A 31 7.48 7.94 -1.12
N ILE A 32 6.60 8.93 -1.34
CA ILE A 32 6.24 9.39 -2.70
C ILE A 32 7.47 9.83 -3.51
N PRO A 33 8.39 10.67 -2.99
CA PRO A 33 9.57 11.08 -3.75
C PRO A 33 10.44 9.90 -4.18
N HIS A 34 10.66 8.92 -3.30
CA HIS A 34 11.47 7.74 -3.60
C HIS A 34 10.79 6.82 -4.63
N ILE A 35 9.47 6.67 -4.55
CA ILE A 35 8.71 5.89 -5.54
C ILE A 35 8.83 6.54 -6.92
N LEU A 36 8.68 7.87 -7.02
CA LEU A 36 8.84 8.61 -8.28
C LEU A 36 10.25 8.49 -8.88
N MET A 37 11.26 8.21 -8.04
CA MET A 37 12.64 7.95 -8.48
C MET A 37 12.87 6.49 -8.94
N GLY A 38 11.85 5.64 -8.89
CA GLY A 38 11.95 4.22 -9.27
C GLY A 38 12.69 3.36 -8.23
N LYS A 39 12.77 3.81 -6.98
CA LYS A 39 13.38 3.04 -5.89
C LYS A 39 12.39 2.02 -5.33
N ASP A 40 12.89 0.84 -5.00
CA ASP A 40 12.13 -0.13 -4.21
C ASP A 40 11.89 0.43 -2.81
N ILE A 41 10.75 0.07 -2.22
CA ILE A 41 10.34 0.59 -0.90
C ILE A 41 10.00 -0.57 0.01
N ILE A 42 10.45 -0.46 1.26
CA ILE A 42 9.85 -1.18 2.38
C ILE A 42 9.20 -0.12 3.28
N GLY A 43 7.87 -0.13 3.35
CA GLY A 43 7.08 0.83 4.12
C GLY A 43 6.38 0.16 5.30
N PHE A 44 6.64 0.67 6.50
CA PHE A 44 5.98 0.25 7.73
C PHE A 44 5.17 1.39 8.30
N SER A 45 3.87 1.16 8.42
CA SER A 45 3.03 2.11 9.13
C SER A 45 1.71 1.47 9.58
N PRO A 46 1.13 1.96 10.69
CA PRO A 46 -0.16 1.50 11.18
C PRO A 46 -1.27 1.57 10.13
N GLU A 47 -2.33 0.81 10.34
CA GLU A 47 -3.56 0.93 9.56
C GLU A 47 -4.08 2.37 9.60
N GLY A 48 -4.69 2.83 8.49
CA GLY A 48 -5.20 4.20 8.38
C GLY A 48 -4.13 5.30 8.21
N SER A 49 -2.83 4.97 8.20
CA SER A 49 -1.74 5.94 7.96
C SER A 49 -1.67 6.51 6.53
N GLY A 50 -2.48 5.98 5.61
CA GLY A 50 -2.54 6.42 4.22
C GLY A 50 -1.54 5.75 3.27
N LYS A 51 -1.15 4.49 3.55
CA LYS A 51 -0.28 3.64 2.71
C LYS A 51 -0.76 3.58 1.26
N THR A 52 -2.05 3.35 1.04
CA THR A 52 -2.65 3.27 -0.30
C THR A 52 -2.37 4.51 -1.14
N ALA A 53 -2.61 5.70 -0.59
CA ALA A 53 -2.31 6.94 -1.31
C ALA A 53 -0.79 7.12 -1.52
N ALA A 54 0.04 6.67 -0.57
CA ALA A 54 1.50 6.78 -0.65
C ALA A 54 2.07 6.03 -1.85
N PHE A 55 1.56 4.85 -2.19
CA PHE A 55 1.97 4.13 -3.41
C PHE A 55 1.15 4.48 -4.64
N ALA A 56 -0.17 4.66 -4.52
CA ALA A 56 -1.04 4.79 -5.69
C ALA A 56 -0.79 6.08 -6.46
N MET A 57 -0.64 7.22 -5.77
CA MET A 57 -0.40 8.51 -6.42
C MET A 57 0.86 8.51 -7.30
N PRO A 58 2.06 8.14 -6.80
CA PRO A 58 3.26 8.14 -7.64
C PRO A 58 3.20 7.08 -8.74
N ILE A 59 2.59 5.92 -8.50
CA ILE A 59 2.38 4.89 -9.55
C ILE A 59 1.58 5.46 -10.71
N LEU A 60 0.42 6.07 -10.44
CA LEU A 60 -0.44 6.65 -11.47
C LEU A 60 0.29 7.71 -12.30
N GLN A 61 1.14 8.51 -11.66
CA GLN A 61 1.99 9.47 -12.34
C GLN A 61 3.04 8.82 -13.25
N LEU A 62 3.71 7.76 -12.78
CA LEU A 62 4.70 7.03 -13.58
C LEU A 62 4.05 6.40 -14.82
N LEU A 63 2.89 5.77 -14.66
CA LEU A 63 2.12 5.17 -15.76
C LEU A 63 1.67 6.20 -16.81
N LYS A 64 1.31 7.42 -16.37
CA LYS A 64 0.94 8.55 -17.23
C LYS A 64 2.12 9.10 -18.04
N LYS A 65 3.35 9.05 -17.51
CA LYS A 65 4.56 9.55 -18.20
C LYS A 65 4.96 8.64 -19.37
N ASN A 66 4.72 7.34 -19.25
CA ASN A 66 5.18 6.32 -20.19
C ASN A 66 4.07 5.84 -21.15
N THR A 67 3.25 6.73 -21.72
CA THR A 67 2.09 6.27 -22.53
C THR A 67 2.30 6.36 -24.05
N PRO A 68 2.79 5.30 -24.72
CA PRO A 68 2.34 4.93 -26.06
C PRO A 68 1.08 4.03 -25.99
N GLN A 69 0.47 3.71 -27.14
CA GLN A 69 -0.58 2.69 -27.24
C GLN A 69 -0.01 1.34 -26.78
N HIS A 70 -0.52 0.82 -25.66
CA HIS A 70 -0.08 -0.43 -25.06
C HIS A 70 -1.33 -1.14 -24.50
N ASN A 71 -1.32 -2.47 -24.46
CA ASN A 71 -2.44 -3.29 -23.98
C ASN A 71 -2.06 -4.12 -22.74
N GLU A 72 -0.86 -3.91 -22.22
CA GLU A 72 -0.30 -4.72 -21.15
C GLU A 72 -0.59 -4.15 -19.75
N ILE A 73 -0.63 -5.06 -18.78
CA ILE A 73 -0.73 -4.74 -17.36
C ILE A 73 0.63 -4.30 -16.88
N ARG A 74 0.72 -3.04 -16.42
CA ARG A 74 1.98 -2.42 -16.01
C ARG A 74 2.14 -2.34 -14.49
N THR A 75 1.04 -2.38 -13.74
CA THR A 75 1.06 -2.41 -12.28
C THR A 75 0.20 -3.53 -11.73
N LEU A 76 0.73 -4.23 -10.73
CA LEU A 76 0.04 -5.25 -9.98
C LEU A 76 0.11 -4.89 -8.50
N ILE A 77 -1.05 -4.84 -7.85
CA ILE A 77 -1.18 -4.65 -6.41
C ILE A 77 -1.76 -5.94 -5.83
N LEU A 78 -0.99 -6.61 -4.99
CA LEU A 78 -1.40 -7.78 -4.23
C LEU A 78 -1.82 -7.37 -2.83
N THR A 79 -3.01 -7.81 -2.41
CA THR A 79 -3.57 -7.54 -1.09
C THR A 79 -4.36 -8.77 -0.62
N PRO A 80 -4.51 -9.05 0.69
CA PRO A 80 -4.89 -10.37 1.16
C PRO A 80 -6.39 -10.69 1.07
N THR A 81 -7.27 -9.69 1.07
CA THR A 81 -8.71 -9.93 1.10
C THR A 81 -9.47 -9.13 0.06
N ARG A 82 -10.67 -9.61 -0.27
CA ARG A 82 -11.60 -8.92 -1.16
C ARG A 82 -11.89 -7.49 -0.71
N GLU A 83 -12.13 -7.30 0.58
CA GLU A 83 -12.50 -6.01 1.16
C GLU A 83 -11.37 -4.99 0.91
N LEU A 84 -10.12 -5.42 1.08
CA LEU A 84 -8.95 -4.59 0.82
C LEU A 84 -8.77 -4.32 -0.69
N VAL A 85 -9.02 -5.30 -1.56
CA VAL A 85 -9.03 -5.05 -3.02
C VAL A 85 -10.03 -3.95 -3.38
N VAL A 86 -11.27 -4.04 -2.88
CA VAL A 86 -12.32 -3.05 -3.16
C VAL A 86 -11.94 -1.67 -2.61
N GLN A 87 -11.40 -1.59 -1.40
CA GLN A 87 -10.94 -0.32 -0.82
C GLN A 87 -9.80 0.31 -1.63
N ILE A 88 -8.83 -0.48 -2.09
CA ILE A 88 -7.75 0.02 -2.94
C ILE A 88 -8.31 0.48 -4.29
N GLU A 89 -9.24 -0.27 -4.88
CA GLU A 89 -9.88 0.08 -6.14
C GLU A 89 -10.61 1.43 -6.08
N GLU A 90 -11.39 1.65 -5.02
CA GLU A 90 -12.09 2.90 -4.77
C GLU A 90 -11.12 4.08 -4.61
N ASN A 91 -10.05 3.88 -3.84
CA ASN A 91 -9.00 4.88 -3.66
C ASN A 91 -8.30 5.24 -4.99
N ILE A 92 -7.92 4.24 -5.79
CA ILE A 92 -7.28 4.48 -7.09
C ILE A 92 -8.24 5.19 -8.05
N LYS A 93 -9.53 4.86 -8.04
CA LYS A 93 -10.56 5.56 -8.83
C LYS A 93 -10.64 7.05 -8.48
N VAL A 94 -10.51 7.38 -7.19
CA VAL A 94 -10.42 8.77 -6.74
C VAL A 94 -9.17 9.44 -7.31
N TYR A 95 -7.99 8.86 -7.10
CA TYR A 95 -6.71 9.47 -7.46
C TYR A 95 -6.49 9.57 -8.98
N SER A 96 -7.11 8.66 -9.75
CA SER A 96 -7.02 8.58 -11.20
C SER A 96 -8.11 9.35 -11.94
N LYS A 97 -9.03 10.05 -11.25
CA LYS A 97 -10.18 10.78 -11.82
C LYS A 97 -9.86 11.62 -13.06
N TYR A 98 -8.66 12.20 -13.13
CA TYR A 98 -8.22 13.08 -14.23
C TYR A 98 -7.10 12.44 -15.09
N LEU A 99 -6.98 11.12 -15.08
CA LEU A 99 -5.98 10.36 -15.81
C LEU A 99 -6.66 9.32 -16.73
N PRO A 100 -6.17 9.11 -17.97
CA PRO A 100 -6.71 8.11 -18.90
C PRO A 100 -6.11 6.72 -18.61
N LEU A 101 -6.24 6.26 -17.37
CA LEU A 101 -5.73 4.98 -16.90
C LEU A 101 -6.92 4.06 -16.56
N SER A 102 -6.77 2.78 -16.84
CA SER A 102 -7.78 1.77 -16.50
C SER A 102 -7.31 0.88 -15.36
N GLN A 103 -8.26 0.39 -14.58
CA GLN A 103 -8.01 -0.53 -13.48
C GLN A 103 -8.95 -1.72 -13.53
N LEU A 104 -8.52 -2.85 -12.97
CA LEU A 104 -9.34 -4.04 -12.80
C LEU A 104 -9.01 -4.72 -11.47
N SER A 105 -10.05 -5.15 -10.77
CA SER A 105 -9.96 -5.91 -9.52
C SER A 105 -10.24 -7.39 -9.72
N LEU A 106 -9.44 -8.26 -9.11
CA LEU A 106 -9.58 -9.72 -9.17
C LEU A 106 -9.50 -10.33 -7.77
N PHE A 107 -10.59 -10.92 -7.34
CA PHE A 107 -10.67 -11.64 -6.07
C PHE A 107 -11.66 -12.80 -6.21
N ASP A 108 -11.60 -13.73 -5.27
CA ASP A 108 -12.45 -14.91 -5.30
C ASP A 108 -13.92 -14.52 -5.08
N GLU A 109 -14.73 -14.63 -6.14
CA GLU A 109 -16.19 -14.57 -6.07
C GLU A 109 -16.78 -15.83 -6.70
N SER A 110 -17.78 -16.41 -6.05
CA SER A 110 -18.50 -17.58 -6.56
C SER A 110 -19.49 -17.26 -7.69
N SER A 111 -19.82 -15.98 -7.94
CA SER A 111 -20.99 -15.60 -8.75
C SER A 111 -20.76 -14.71 -9.99
N SER A 112 -19.54 -14.26 -10.30
CA SER A 112 -19.31 -13.20 -11.32
C SER A 112 -18.24 -13.50 -12.39
N GLN A 113 -17.87 -14.76 -12.62
CA GLN A 113 -16.76 -15.08 -13.52
C GLN A 113 -16.93 -14.55 -14.96
N GLY A 114 -18.16 -14.50 -15.49
CA GLY A 114 -18.44 -14.08 -16.87
C GLY A 114 -18.13 -12.60 -17.18
N SER A 115 -18.31 -11.68 -16.22
CA SER A 115 -18.02 -10.25 -16.42
C SER A 115 -16.51 -9.96 -16.36
N GLN A 116 -15.77 -10.65 -15.48
CA GLN A 116 -14.33 -10.45 -15.30
C GLN A 116 -13.53 -10.74 -16.59
N PHE A 117 -13.89 -11.80 -17.33
CA PHE A 117 -13.22 -12.13 -18.59
C PHE A 117 -13.47 -11.09 -19.70
N ALA A 118 -14.64 -10.47 -19.71
CA ALA A 118 -14.93 -9.42 -20.69
C ALA A 118 -14.09 -8.16 -20.42
N ASP A 119 -13.86 -7.84 -19.15
CA ASP A 119 -13.03 -6.69 -18.75
C ASP A 119 -11.54 -6.93 -18.97
N LEU A 120 -11.06 -8.18 -18.82
CA LEU A 120 -9.68 -8.57 -19.19
C LEU A 120 -9.36 -8.41 -20.68
N ARG A 121 -10.38 -8.34 -21.55
CA ARG A 121 -10.18 -8.04 -22.99
C ARG A 121 -9.98 -6.55 -23.27
N LYS A 122 -10.27 -5.68 -22.30
CA LYS A 122 -10.03 -4.24 -22.39
C LYS A 122 -8.60 -3.97 -21.89
N ARG A 123 -8.05 -2.81 -22.25
CA ARG A 123 -6.78 -2.33 -21.68
C ARG A 123 -6.91 -2.24 -20.17
N VAL A 124 -5.95 -2.78 -19.42
CA VAL A 124 -5.85 -2.69 -17.95
C VAL A 124 -4.45 -2.16 -17.60
N ASP A 125 -4.35 -0.93 -17.08
CA ASP A 125 -3.07 -0.38 -16.62
C ASP A 125 -2.69 -0.90 -15.23
N VAL A 126 -3.67 -0.94 -14.32
CA VAL A 126 -3.50 -1.33 -12.91
C VAL A 126 -4.37 -2.53 -12.59
N LEU A 127 -3.75 -3.63 -12.18
CA LEU A 127 -4.44 -4.81 -11.68
C LEU A 127 -4.33 -4.88 -10.16
N ILE A 128 -5.46 -5.05 -9.48
CA ILE A 128 -5.52 -5.21 -8.02
C ILE A 128 -6.07 -6.61 -7.75
N ALA A 129 -5.37 -7.43 -6.97
CA ALA A 129 -5.79 -8.82 -6.84
C ALA A 129 -5.48 -9.47 -5.50
N THR A 130 -6.29 -10.48 -5.13
CA THR A 130 -5.86 -11.50 -4.18
C THR A 130 -4.96 -12.53 -4.87
N PRO A 131 -3.93 -13.08 -4.19
CA PRO A 131 -2.97 -13.99 -4.83
C PRO A 131 -3.60 -15.24 -5.44
N GLY A 132 -4.55 -15.86 -4.74
CA GLY A 132 -5.22 -17.10 -5.19
C GLY A 132 -5.95 -16.93 -6.52
N ARG A 133 -6.82 -15.91 -6.61
CA ARG A 133 -7.57 -15.62 -7.84
C ARG A 133 -6.65 -15.26 -9.00
N LEU A 134 -5.62 -14.45 -8.74
CA LEU A 134 -4.65 -14.09 -9.77
C LEU A 134 -3.97 -15.32 -10.35
N LEU A 135 -3.45 -16.21 -9.50
CA LEU A 135 -2.79 -17.44 -9.92
C LEU A 135 -3.72 -18.36 -10.71
N GLN A 136 -4.98 -18.46 -10.33
CA GLN A 136 -5.96 -19.24 -11.08
C GLN A 136 -6.08 -18.72 -12.53
N LEU A 137 -6.20 -17.41 -12.72
CA LEU A 137 -6.38 -16.79 -14.03
C LEU A 137 -5.09 -16.76 -14.87
N THR A 138 -3.92 -16.61 -14.24
CA THR A 138 -2.64 -16.72 -14.96
C THR A 138 -2.39 -18.16 -15.42
N ASN A 139 -2.70 -19.17 -14.59
CA ASN A 139 -2.59 -20.58 -14.98
C ASN A 139 -3.52 -20.95 -16.14
N GLN A 140 -4.68 -20.30 -16.24
CA GLN A 140 -5.60 -20.41 -17.38
C GLN A 140 -5.18 -19.58 -18.60
N ARG A 141 -4.04 -18.88 -18.52
CA ARG A 141 -3.49 -18.01 -19.59
C ARG A 141 -4.40 -16.82 -19.96
N HIS A 142 -5.20 -16.34 -19.01
CA HIS A 142 -6.03 -15.14 -19.22
C HIS A 142 -5.29 -13.83 -18.91
N ILE A 143 -4.17 -13.90 -18.20
CA ILE A 143 -3.42 -12.74 -17.73
C ILE A 143 -1.94 -12.95 -18.07
N ASP A 144 -1.33 -11.94 -18.68
CA ASP A 144 0.11 -11.85 -18.91
C ASP A 144 0.71 -10.76 -18.02
N LEU A 145 1.68 -11.15 -17.19
CA LEU A 145 2.40 -10.27 -16.27
C LEU A 145 3.86 -10.01 -16.71
N SER A 146 4.24 -10.47 -17.90
CA SER A 146 5.62 -10.37 -18.40
C SER A 146 6.11 -8.93 -18.62
N LYS A 147 5.18 -7.99 -18.80
CA LYS A 147 5.45 -6.55 -18.99
C LYS A 147 5.22 -5.69 -17.75
N LEU A 148 5.07 -6.32 -16.58
CA LEU A 148 4.86 -5.61 -15.33
C LEU A 148 6.06 -4.68 -15.02
N GLU A 149 5.78 -3.40 -14.79
CA GLU A 149 6.76 -2.38 -14.44
C GLU A 149 6.84 -2.18 -12.91
N ILE A 150 5.70 -2.30 -12.22
CA ILE A 150 5.59 -2.04 -10.77
C ILE A 150 4.78 -3.15 -10.10
N LEU A 151 5.33 -3.69 -9.01
CA LEU A 151 4.66 -4.63 -8.12
C LEU A 151 4.48 -4.01 -6.73
N VAL A 152 3.28 -4.11 -6.17
CA VAL A 152 2.99 -3.73 -4.79
C VAL A 152 2.51 -4.95 -4.01
N LEU A 153 3.07 -5.15 -2.82
CA LEU A 153 2.52 -6.04 -1.80
C LEU A 153 1.98 -5.16 -0.67
N ASP A 154 0.67 -5.08 -0.53
CA ASP A 154 0.00 -4.30 0.51
C ASP A 154 -0.54 -5.23 1.61
N ASP A 155 -0.46 -4.78 2.86
CA ASP A 155 -0.67 -5.59 4.07
C ASP A 155 0.04 -6.96 4.00
N ALA A 156 1.35 -6.91 3.75
CA ALA A 156 2.18 -8.08 3.51
C ALA A 156 2.31 -9.01 4.71
N ASP A 157 2.21 -8.49 5.93
CA ASP A 157 2.07 -9.30 7.14
C ASP A 157 0.82 -10.17 7.08
N LYS A 158 -0.33 -9.59 6.77
CA LYS A 158 -1.59 -10.32 6.63
C LYS A 158 -1.60 -11.28 5.45
N LEU A 159 -0.94 -10.96 4.33
CA LEU A 159 -0.71 -11.92 3.25
C LEU A 159 -0.01 -13.19 3.74
N LEU A 160 0.99 -13.05 4.61
CA LEU A 160 1.75 -14.17 5.16
C LEU A 160 0.97 -14.94 6.22
N GLU A 161 0.26 -14.24 7.11
CA GLU A 161 -0.62 -14.85 8.11
C GLU A 161 -1.70 -15.73 7.47
N MET A 162 -2.21 -15.31 6.31
CA MET A 162 -3.22 -16.06 5.54
C MET A 162 -2.63 -17.18 4.66
N GLY A 163 -1.32 -17.41 4.73
CA GLY A 163 -0.67 -18.52 4.01
C GLY A 163 -0.38 -18.25 2.53
N PHE A 164 -0.47 -16.99 2.07
CA PHE A 164 -0.23 -16.67 0.65
C PHE A 164 1.27 -16.57 0.27
N ALA A 165 2.20 -16.88 1.17
CA ALA A 165 3.63 -16.77 0.91
C ALA A 165 4.08 -17.55 -0.34
N GLU A 166 3.62 -18.80 -0.50
CA GLU A 166 3.97 -19.62 -1.66
C GLU A 166 3.29 -19.13 -2.94
N ASP A 167 2.08 -18.58 -2.83
CA ASP A 167 1.36 -18.05 -3.98
C ASP A 167 2.02 -16.76 -4.51
N VAL A 168 2.41 -15.86 -3.61
CA VAL A 168 3.21 -14.70 -3.96
C VAL A 168 4.51 -15.13 -4.64
N LYS A 169 5.26 -16.09 -4.08
CA LYS A 169 6.49 -16.62 -4.73
C LYS A 169 6.25 -17.17 -6.13
N LYS A 170 5.11 -17.82 -6.41
CA LYS A 170 4.75 -18.25 -7.76
C LYS A 170 4.50 -17.06 -8.68
N ILE A 171 3.76 -16.05 -8.21
CA ILE A 171 3.51 -14.81 -8.97
C ILE A 171 4.83 -14.10 -9.29
N MET A 172 5.79 -14.07 -8.34
CA MET A 172 7.11 -13.48 -8.57
C MET A 172 7.88 -14.09 -9.74
N LYS A 173 7.64 -15.38 -10.05
CA LYS A 173 8.26 -16.07 -11.19
C LYS A 173 7.60 -15.71 -12.53
N MET A 174 6.40 -15.12 -12.50
CA MET A 174 5.63 -14.74 -13.68
C MET A 174 5.82 -13.27 -14.07
N VAL A 175 6.31 -12.43 -13.16
CA VAL A 175 6.54 -10.99 -13.38
C VAL A 175 7.96 -10.71 -13.87
N SER A 176 8.16 -9.59 -14.56
CA SER A 176 9.49 -9.14 -14.97
C SER A 176 10.44 -8.99 -13.76
N PRO A 177 11.71 -9.46 -13.85
CA PRO A 177 12.71 -9.17 -12.82
C PRO A 177 13.17 -7.70 -12.85
N LYS A 178 13.03 -7.03 -14.00
CA LYS A 178 13.26 -5.60 -14.15
C LYS A 178 11.96 -4.87 -13.87
N ARG A 179 11.67 -4.67 -12.58
CA ARG A 179 10.49 -3.96 -12.07
C ARG A 179 10.88 -3.17 -10.81
N GLN A 180 10.04 -2.22 -10.43
CA GLN A 180 10.05 -1.62 -9.10
C GLN A 180 9.15 -2.45 -8.17
N THR A 181 9.60 -2.75 -6.95
CA THR A 181 8.81 -3.46 -5.95
C THR A 181 8.57 -2.58 -4.73
N LEU A 182 7.31 -2.45 -4.33
CA LEU A 182 6.88 -1.69 -3.15
C LEU A 182 6.25 -2.67 -2.14
N PHE A 183 6.86 -2.79 -0.97
CA PHE A 183 6.44 -3.70 0.08
C PHE A 183 5.90 -2.90 1.26
N PHE A 184 4.60 -3.02 1.54
CA PHE A 184 3.94 -2.32 2.64
C PHE A 184 3.37 -3.31 3.65
N SER A 185 3.64 -3.04 4.93
CA SER A 185 3.21 -3.89 6.04
C SER A 185 2.86 -3.05 7.25
N THR A 186 1.96 -3.54 8.10
CA THR A 186 1.62 -2.89 9.37
C THR A 186 2.62 -3.25 10.47
N THR A 187 3.16 -4.48 10.41
CA THR A 187 4.16 -5.02 11.33
C THR A 187 5.42 -5.48 10.57
N MET A 188 6.55 -5.61 11.28
CA MET A 188 7.78 -6.17 10.69
C MET A 188 8.52 -7.13 11.62
N PRO A 189 7.93 -8.30 11.94
CA PRO A 189 8.69 -9.36 12.56
C PRO A 189 9.70 -9.96 11.57
N VAL A 190 10.63 -10.75 12.10
CA VAL A 190 11.77 -11.31 11.35
C VAL A 190 11.32 -12.07 10.10
N ASP A 191 10.21 -12.79 10.15
CA ASP A 191 9.73 -13.60 9.03
C ASP A 191 9.18 -12.75 7.88
N ILE A 192 8.53 -11.61 8.18
CA ILE A 192 8.10 -10.65 7.15
C ILE A 192 9.33 -10.02 6.49
N ARG A 193 10.37 -9.69 7.28
CA ARG A 193 11.64 -9.16 6.74
C ARG A 193 12.33 -10.16 5.83
N LYS A 194 12.50 -11.41 6.27
CA LYS A 194 13.06 -12.49 5.46
C LYS A 194 12.26 -12.75 4.18
N PHE A 195 10.95 -12.60 4.24
CA PHE A 195 10.10 -12.74 3.07
C PHE A 195 10.26 -11.58 2.08
N ALA A 196 10.43 -10.35 2.57
CA ALA A 196 10.60 -9.16 1.74
C ALA A 196 11.96 -9.12 1.02
N GLU A 197 13.04 -9.49 1.70
CA GLU A 197 14.42 -9.42 1.19
C GLU A 197 14.62 -9.91 -0.25
N PRO A 198 14.19 -11.12 -0.65
CA PRO A 198 14.39 -11.61 -2.02
C PRO A 198 13.50 -10.93 -3.07
N LEU A 199 12.51 -10.14 -2.67
CA LEU A 199 11.55 -9.49 -3.57
C LEU A 199 12.02 -8.13 -4.07
N LEU A 200 12.99 -7.53 -3.36
CA LEU A 200 13.39 -6.13 -3.45
C LEU A 200 14.86 -5.99 -3.87
N ASN A 201 15.21 -4.83 -4.42
CA ASN A 201 16.57 -4.48 -4.82
C ASN A 201 17.00 -3.13 -4.24
N ASN A 202 17.88 -3.17 -3.23
CA ASN A 202 18.38 -2.00 -2.50
C ASN A 202 17.25 -1.02 -2.08
N PRO A 203 16.26 -1.50 -1.30
CA PRO A 203 15.07 -0.73 -0.99
C PRO A 203 15.36 0.42 -0.02
N VAL A 204 14.54 1.47 -0.10
CA VAL A 204 14.46 2.49 0.96
C VAL A 204 13.51 1.98 2.04
N GLU A 205 14.01 1.81 3.27
CA GLU A 205 13.18 1.49 4.43
C GLU A 205 12.57 2.76 5.02
N ILE A 206 11.26 2.76 5.20
CA ILE A 206 10.48 3.87 5.76
C ILE A 206 9.63 3.33 6.90
N ILE A 207 9.84 3.86 8.10
CA ILE A 207 9.06 3.52 9.28
C ILE A 207 8.32 4.78 9.72
N SER A 208 6.99 4.76 9.67
CA SER A 208 6.14 5.77 10.29
C SER A 208 5.43 5.12 11.47
N SER A 209 5.98 5.33 12.66
CA SER A 209 5.28 5.04 13.90
C SER A 209 4.29 6.15 14.16
N THR A 210 3.02 5.83 14.43
CA THR A 210 2.21 6.76 15.21
C THR A 210 2.97 6.98 16.51
N GLU A 211 3.38 8.20 16.82
CA GLU A 211 3.62 8.56 18.21
C GLU A 211 2.37 8.09 18.95
N THR A 212 2.51 7.05 19.77
CA THR A 212 1.49 6.72 20.73
C THR A 212 1.34 7.98 21.55
N ASN A 213 0.20 8.66 21.41
CA ASN A 213 -0.29 9.51 22.47
C ASN A 213 -0.21 8.64 23.72
N GLN A 214 0.85 8.83 24.54
CA GLN A 214 0.96 8.21 25.85
C GLN A 214 -0.16 8.81 26.68
N GLN A 215 -1.37 8.29 26.52
CA GLN A 215 -2.44 8.52 27.47
C GLN A 215 -2.08 7.70 28.70
N SER A 216 -1.30 8.31 29.59
CA SER A 216 -1.11 7.81 30.94
C SER A 216 -2.46 7.89 31.66
N VAL A 217 -3.12 6.74 31.81
CA VAL A 217 -4.30 6.58 32.65
C VAL A 217 -3.85 6.55 34.11
N TYR A 218 -4.22 7.56 34.88
CA TYR A 218 -4.02 7.58 36.32
C TYR A 218 -5.22 6.90 37.01
N PHE A 219 -4.99 5.80 37.72
CA PHE A 219 -5.97 5.25 38.64
C PHE A 219 -5.94 6.04 39.95
N ALA A 220 -6.87 6.97 40.13
CA ALA A 220 -7.12 7.59 41.44
C ALA A 220 -8.03 6.68 42.27
N LYS A 221 -7.58 6.26 43.47
CA LYS A 221 -8.48 5.62 44.45
C LYS A 221 -9.54 6.65 44.86
N LYS A 222 -10.80 6.22 44.86
CA LYS A 222 -11.98 7.01 45.20
C LYS A 222 -12.03 7.32 46.71
N LYS A 223 -11.14 8.18 47.19
CA LYS A 223 -11.25 8.93 48.44
C LYS A 223 -10.38 10.17 48.26
N GLU A 224 -10.99 11.34 48.45
CA GLU A 224 -10.41 12.69 48.35
C GLU A 224 -10.45 13.35 46.95
N THR A 225 -11.67 13.63 46.49
CA THR A 225 -11.91 14.75 45.57
C THR A 225 -11.96 16.06 46.35
N ALA A 226 -10.80 16.62 46.66
CA ALA A 226 -10.64 18.04 46.96
C ALA A 226 -9.17 18.46 46.73
N GLY A 227 -8.88 19.04 45.55
CA GLY A 227 -7.64 19.81 45.36
C GLY A 227 -6.49 19.19 44.55
N PHE A 228 -6.73 18.28 43.60
CA PHE A 228 -5.66 17.77 42.74
C PHE A 228 -5.23 18.83 41.69
N LYS A 229 -4.16 19.58 41.98
CA LYS A 229 -3.41 20.34 40.97
C LYS A 229 -2.28 19.45 40.46
N ILE A 230 -2.27 19.15 39.16
CA ILE A 230 -1.20 18.39 38.51
C ILE A 230 0.04 19.30 38.44
N PRO A 231 1.18 18.98 39.09
CA PRO A 231 2.39 19.74 38.91
C PRO A 231 3.04 19.37 37.57
N VAL A 232 2.89 20.24 36.58
CA VAL A 232 3.61 20.15 35.31
C VAL A 232 5.05 20.60 35.54
N THR A 233 5.90 19.75 36.14
CA THR A 233 7.38 19.83 35.99
C THR A 233 8.07 18.69 36.75
N LYS A 234 8.49 17.65 36.03
CA LYS A 234 9.83 17.01 36.03
C LYS A 234 9.78 15.66 35.30
N PRO A 235 10.78 15.31 34.48
CA PRO A 235 10.83 14.01 33.82
C PRO A 235 11.11 12.91 34.86
N ILE A 236 10.29 11.86 34.88
CA ILE A 236 10.50 10.68 35.71
C ILE A 236 11.33 9.69 34.90
N LYS A 237 12.40 9.15 35.51
CA LYS A 237 13.24 8.08 34.96
C LYS A 237 12.39 6.90 34.54
N THR A 238 12.55 6.47 33.30
CA THR A 238 12.02 5.24 32.74
C THR A 238 12.55 4.04 33.55
N PHE A 239 11.66 3.32 34.23
CA PHE A 239 11.98 1.99 34.75
C PHE A 239 11.76 0.98 33.64
N GLN A 240 12.84 0.33 33.19
CA GLN A 240 12.75 -0.86 32.37
C GLN A 240 12.29 -2.01 33.27
N TYR A 241 11.18 -2.65 32.93
CA TYR A 241 10.86 -3.98 33.41
C TYR A 241 11.08 -4.96 32.26
N THR A 242 12.07 -5.84 32.47
CA THR A 242 12.23 -7.08 31.70
C THR A 242 11.21 -8.07 32.22
N ILE A 243 10.43 -8.67 31.33
CA ILE A 243 9.86 -10.00 31.52
C ILE A 243 10.14 -10.79 30.25
#